data_AF-A0A920HVU6-F1
#
_entry.id   AF-A0A920HVU6-F1
#
_cell.length_a   1.000
_cell.length_b   1.000
_cell.length_c   1.000
_cell.angle_alpha   90.00
_cell.angle_beta   90.00
_cell.angle_gamma   90.00
#
_symmetry.space_group_name_H-M   'P 1'
#
loop_
_entity.id
_entity.type
_entity.pdbx_description
1 polymer ?
#
loop_
_entity_poly.entity_id
_entity_poly.type
_entity_poly.pdbx_seq_one_letter_code
_entity_poly.pdbx_strand_id
1 'polypeptide(L)'
;MEEKMPYELSGGEQQKAAIARALLNKPKILLADEPTGNLDPEKSIKIIQLLEEINLSGTTILIATHDYEIMRKVKKELSSVAIKKLLK
;
A
#
# COMPACT_ATOMS: atom_id res chain seq x y z
N MET A 1 0.68 -3.72 -26.33
CA MET A 1 1.32 -3.66 -25.00
C MET A 1 2.05 -4.97 -24.83
N GLU A 2 3.34 -4.92 -24.56
CA GLU A 2 4.14 -6.13 -24.33
C GLU A 2 3.68 -6.78 -23.01
N GLU A 3 3.30 -8.05 -23.05
CA GLU A 3 2.91 -8.79 -21.85
C GLU A 3 4.17 -9.12 -21.04
N LYS A 4 4.40 -8.37 -19.96
CA LYS A 4 5.47 -8.68 -19.01
C LYS A 4 5.08 -9.86 -18.13
N MET A 5 5.97 -10.82 -17.97
CA MET A 5 5.82 -11.90 -17.00
C MET A 5 6.02 -11.37 -15.57
N PRO A 6 5.44 -12.03 -14.54
CA PRO A 6 5.53 -11.56 -13.15
C PRO A 6 6.95 -11.30 -12.63
N TYR A 7 7.92 -12.10 -13.10
CA TYR A 7 9.35 -11.97 -12.72
C TYR A 7 10.06 -10.81 -13.44
N GLU A 8 9.45 -10.20 -14.44
CA GLU A 8 9.98 -9.05 -15.19
C GLU A 8 9.45 -7.72 -14.64
N LEU A 9 8.51 -7.77 -13.69
CA LEU A 9 7.96 -6.61 -13.03
C LEU A 9 8.95 -6.05 -12.01
N SER A 10 9.15 -4.74 -12.04
CA SER A 10 9.82 -4.02 -10.95
C SER A 10 9.04 -4.15 -9.65
N GLY A 11 9.69 -3.96 -8.50
CA GLY A 11 9.02 -4.04 -7.19
C GLY A 11 7.76 -3.16 -7.09
N GLY A 12 7.80 -1.95 -7.66
CA GLY A 12 6.62 -1.07 -7.71
C GLY A 12 5.51 -1.58 -8.62
N GLU A 13 5.83 -2.23 -9.74
CA GLU A 13 4.83 -2.86 -10.62
C GLU A 13 4.21 -4.09 -9.93
N GLN A 14 5.02 -4.91 -9.25
CA GLN A 14 4.53 -6.04 -8.45
C GLN A 14 3.57 -5.57 -7.35
N GLN A 15 3.89 -4.46 -6.67
CA GLN A 15 3.06 -3.90 -5.62
C GLN A 15 1.73 -3.38 -6.17
N LYS A 16 1.74 -2.68 -7.31
CA LYS A 16 0.51 -2.26 -7.99
C LYS A 16 -0.35 -3.45 -8.41
N ALA A 17 0.25 -4.50 -8.96
CA ALA A 17 -0.47 -5.73 -9.32
C ALA A 17 -1.09 -6.41 -8.09
N ALA A 18 -0.37 -6.46 -6.96
CA ALA A 18 -0.86 -7.01 -5.71
C ALA A 18 -2.05 -6.19 -5.15
N ILE A 19 -1.96 -4.86 -5.18
CA ILE A 19 -3.05 -3.95 -4.78
C ILE A 19 -4.26 -4.16 -5.69
N ALA A 20 -4.07 -4.13 -7.02
CA ALA A 20 -5.15 -4.34 -7.98
C ALA A 20 -5.87 -5.68 -7.74
N ARG A 21 -5.12 -6.76 -7.49
CA ARG A 21 -5.67 -8.07 -7.15
C ARG A 21 -6.50 -8.03 -5.86
N ALA A 22 -6.05 -7.31 -4.84
CA ALA A 22 -6.77 -7.19 -3.58
C ALA A 22 -8.10 -6.42 -3.71
N LEU A 23 -8.19 -5.49 -4.68
CA LEU A 23 -9.37 -4.68 -4.92
C LEU A 23 -10.46 -5.34 -5.77
N LEU A 24 -10.17 -6.46 -6.45
CA LEU A 24 -11.11 -7.11 -7.38
C LEU A 24 -12.50 -7.38 -6.75
N ASN A 25 -12.52 -7.72 -5.47
CA ASN A 25 -13.76 -8.03 -4.74
C ASN A 25 -14.38 -6.82 -4.01
N LYS A 26 -13.91 -5.59 -4.28
CA LYS A 26 -14.37 -4.36 -3.62
C LYS A 26 -14.42 -4.52 -2.09
N PRO A 27 -13.29 -4.85 -1.45
CA PRO A 27 -13.28 -5.14 -0.02
C PRO A 27 -13.72 -3.92 0.79
N LYS A 28 -14.40 -4.13 1.91
CA LYS A 28 -14.69 -3.04 2.86
C LYS A 28 -13.43 -2.58 3.61
N ILE A 29 -12.47 -3.49 3.79
CA ILE A 29 -11.21 -3.26 4.50
C ILE A 29 -10.07 -3.85 3.68
N LEU A 30 -9.02 -3.06 3.43
CA LEU A 30 -7.75 -3.50 2.86
C LEU A 30 -6.66 -3.46 3.93
N LEU A 31 -6.02 -4.60 4.18
CA LEU A 31 -4.87 -4.71 5.06
C LEU A 31 -3.59 -4.56 4.22
N ALA A 32 -2.74 -3.61 4.59
CA ALA A 32 -1.52 -3.27 3.89
C ALA A 32 -0.33 -3.44 4.86
N ASP A 33 0.30 -4.61 4.84
CA ASP A 33 1.50 -4.92 5.63
C ASP A 33 2.76 -4.54 4.84
N GLU A 34 3.53 -3.60 5.38
CA GLU A 34 4.70 -2.98 4.75
C GLU A 34 4.48 -2.59 3.27
N PRO A 35 3.47 -1.76 2.95
CA PRO A 35 3.05 -1.49 1.57
C PRO A 35 4.06 -0.69 0.74
N THR A 36 5.18 -0.32 1.32
CA THR A 36 6.27 0.43 0.68
C THR A 36 7.62 -0.25 0.91
N GLY A 37 7.63 -1.47 1.47
CA GLY A 37 8.85 -2.23 1.71
C GLY A 37 9.63 -2.44 0.42
N ASN A 38 10.95 -2.26 0.48
CA ASN A 38 11.87 -2.41 -0.66
C ASN A 38 11.62 -1.45 -1.85
N LEU A 39 10.84 -0.38 -1.68
CA LEU A 39 10.69 0.68 -2.67
C LEU A 39 11.60 1.88 -2.38
N ASP A 40 12.05 2.55 -3.43
CA ASP A 40 12.68 3.86 -3.30
C ASP A 40 11.66 4.92 -2.81
N PRO A 41 12.13 6.02 -2.20
CA PRO A 41 11.25 7.02 -1.60
C PRO A 41 10.20 7.62 -2.55
N GLU A 42 10.54 7.78 -3.83
CA GLU A 42 9.60 8.33 -4.83
C GLU A 42 8.48 7.35 -5.15
N LYS A 43 8.80 6.06 -5.33
CA LYS A 43 7.80 5.01 -5.55
C LYS A 43 6.92 4.80 -4.33
N SER A 44 7.48 4.85 -3.12
CA SER A 44 6.72 4.75 -1.87
C SER A 44 5.64 5.82 -1.77
N ILE A 45 5.94 7.07 -2.12
CA ILE A 45 4.94 8.16 -2.14
C ILE A 45 3.79 7.84 -3.08
N LYS A 46 4.09 7.33 -4.29
CA LYS A 46 3.05 6.97 -5.27
C LYS A 46 2.15 5.84 -4.76
N ILE A 47 2.68 4.87 -4.03
CA ILE A 47 1.86 3.81 -3.43
C ILE A 47 0.97 4.36 -2.32
N ILE A 48 1.47 5.26 -1.48
CA ILE A 48 0.66 5.89 -0.42
C ILE A 48 -0.48 6.72 -1.02
N GLN A 49 -0.21 7.50 -2.08
CA GLN A 49 -1.25 8.24 -2.81
C GLN A 49 -2.32 7.31 -3.39
N LEU A 50 -1.91 6.18 -3.97
CA LEU A 50 -2.84 5.16 -4.45
C LEU A 50 -3.72 4.61 -3.32
N LEU A 51 -3.15 4.31 -2.15
CA LEU A 51 -3.91 3.85 -0.99
C LEU A 51 -4.88 4.94 -0.47
N GLU A 52 -4.50 6.21 -0.53
CA GLU A 52 -5.40 7.34 -0.23
C GLU A 52 -6.58 7.40 -1.21
N GLU A 53 -6.35 7.27 -2.51
CA GLU A 53 -7.42 7.25 -3.52
C GLU A 53 -8.39 6.08 -3.30
N ILE A 54 -7.86 4.89 -3.00
CA ILE A 54 -8.67 3.71 -2.66
C ILE A 54 -9.48 3.98 -1.39
N ASN A 55 -8.92 4.67 -0.41
CA ASN A 55 -9.64 5.01 0.80
C ASN A 55 -10.83 5.95 0.55
N LEU A 56 -10.59 6.99 -0.25
CA LEU A 56 -11.62 7.94 -0.67
C LEU A 56 -12.73 7.26 -1.49
N SER A 57 -12.44 6.13 -2.15
CA SER A 57 -13.45 5.31 -2.84
C SER A 57 -14.37 4.50 -1.92
N GLY A 58 -14.13 4.52 -0.60
CA GLY A 58 -14.97 3.86 0.41
C GLY A 58 -14.39 2.57 1.01
N THR A 59 -13.13 2.23 0.70
CA THR A 59 -12.44 1.09 1.32
C THR A 59 -11.66 1.57 2.54
N THR A 60 -11.90 1.01 3.72
CA THR A 60 -11.04 1.29 4.88
C THR A 60 -9.65 0.69 4.67
N ILE A 61 -8.58 1.47 4.85
CA ILE A 61 -7.21 0.95 4.72
C ILE A 61 -6.57 0.86 6.09
N LEU A 62 -6.03 -0.30 6.43
CA LEU A 62 -5.20 -0.52 7.60
C LEU A 62 -3.76 -0.72 7.17
N ILE A 63 -2.87 0.20 7.55
CA ILE A 63 -1.44 0.13 7.22
C ILE A 63 -0.65 -0.34 8.45
N ALA A 64 0.10 -1.43 8.29
CA ALA A 64 1.13 -1.84 9.24
C ALA A 64 2.50 -1.51 8.62
N THR A 65 3.29 -0.67 9.29
CA THR A 65 4.65 -0.34 8.84
C THR A 65 5.53 0.09 10.01
N HIS A 66 6.84 -0.09 9.86
CA HIS A 66 7.86 0.49 10.74
C HIS A 66 8.43 1.83 10.23
N ASP A 67 8.00 2.30 9.05
CA ASP A 67 8.49 3.55 8.46
C ASP A 67 7.72 4.78 9.00
N TYR A 68 8.36 5.52 9.90
CA TYR A 68 7.80 6.72 10.51
C TYR A 68 7.60 7.88 9.52
N GLU A 69 8.42 7.99 8.47
CA GLU A 69 8.26 9.05 7.46
C GLU A 69 6.96 8.86 6.69
N ILE A 70 6.65 7.61 6.38
CA ILE A 70 5.41 7.22 5.71
C ILE A 70 4.21 7.47 6.62
N MET A 71 4.30 7.09 7.90
CA MET A 71 3.24 7.38 8.86
C MET A 71 2.91 8.87 8.96
N ARG A 72 3.90 9.77 8.85
CA ARG A 72 3.65 11.22 8.86
C ARG A 72 3.00 11.74 7.58
N LYS A 73 3.18 11.05 6.45
CA LYS A 73 2.62 11.45 5.15
C LYS A 73 1.18 11.01 4.97
N VAL A 74 0.77 9.93 5.63
CA VAL A 74 -0.61 9.43 5.61
C VAL A 74 -1.54 10.46 6.28
N LYS A 75 -2.50 11.00 5.54
CA LYS A 75 -3.50 11.95 6.08
C LYS A 75 -4.38 11.28 7.15
N LYS A 76 -4.77 12.04 8.19
CA LYS A 76 -5.61 11.59 9.32
C LYS A 76 -6.97 10.95 8.94
N GLU A 77 -7.47 11.19 7.73
CA GLU A 77 -8.74 10.61 7.24
C GLU A 77 -8.61 9.12 6.88
N LEU A 78 -7.38 8.66 6.59
CA LEU A 78 -7.06 7.24 6.62
C LEU A 78 -7.04 6.80 8.09
N SER A 79 -7.93 5.87 8.45
CA SER A 79 -7.92 5.19 9.75
C SER A 79 -6.71 4.25 9.84
N SER A 80 -5.52 4.85 9.93
CA SER A 80 -4.25 4.13 10.08
C SER A 80 -4.12 3.67 11.53
N VAL A 81 -4.42 2.40 11.80
CA VAL A 81 -4.00 1.77 13.06
C VAL A 81 -2.59 1.25 12.83
N ALA A 82 -1.59 1.99 13.31
CA ALA A 82 -0.23 1.51 13.36
C ALA A 82 -0.15 0.33 14.35
N ILE A 83 -0.25 -0.89 13.85
CA ILE A 83 0.08 -2.07 14.64
C ILE A 83 1.60 -2.14 14.67
N LYS A 84 2.20 -1.58 15.74
CA LYS A 84 3.59 -1.87 16.09
C LYS A 84 3.66 -3.38 16.27
N LYS A 85 4.20 -4.11 15.29
CA LYS A 85 4.46 -5.54 15.42
C LYS A 85 5.26 -5.69 16.71
N LEU A 86 4.69 -6.36 17.71
CA LEU A 86 5.38 -6.80 18.92
C LEU A 86 6.44 -7.80 18.46
N LEU A 87 7.54 -7.31 17.93
CA LEU A 87 8.74 -8.11 17.72
C LEU A 87 9.52 -8.03 19.03
N LYS A 88 9.62 -9.19 19.69
CA LYS A 88 10.60 -9.48 20.73
C LYS A 88 12.01 -9.27 20.20
#